data_AF-A0A372LCB7-F1
#
_entry.id   AF-A0A372LCB7-F1
#
_cell.length_a   1.000
_cell.length_b   1.000
_cell.length_c   1.000
_cell.angle_alpha   90.00
_cell.angle_beta   90.00
_cell.angle_gamma   90.00
#
_symmetry.space_group_name_H-M   'P 1'
#
loop_
_entity.id
_entity.type
_entity.pdbx_description
1 polymer ?
#
loop_
_entity_poly.entity_id
_entity_poly.type
_entity_poly.pdbx_seq_one_letter_code
_entity_poly.pdbx_strand_id
1 'polypeptide(L)'
;MSDQNQWINFNPDFAVQEKMEDIWRITCVSWEDCNENNVRSFLSKCDDENIDPQFCLNWIQQHKGKIPNAPLIIDTALNWVNEHTSTGSPISGSEQELQ
;
A
#
# COMPACT_ATOMS: atom_id res chain seq x y z
N MET A 1 3.93 21.28 41.51
CA MET A 1 2.64 20.83 40.97
C MET A 1 2.77 20.87 39.46
N SER A 2 2.40 19.78 38.80
CA SER A 2 2.71 19.46 37.42
C SER A 2 1.83 20.22 36.44
N ASP A 3 2.44 21.02 35.56
CA ASP A 3 1.78 21.48 34.33
C ASP A 3 2.38 20.72 33.15
N GLN A 4 1.70 19.63 32.82
CA GLN A 4 1.99 18.72 31.72
C GLN A 4 1.68 19.42 30.39
N ASN A 5 2.66 20.11 29.81
CA ASN A 5 2.64 20.45 28.39
C ASN A 5 2.92 19.18 27.57
N GLN A 6 1.93 18.29 27.50
CA GLN A 6 1.86 17.19 26.54
C GLN A 6 1.54 17.78 25.16
N TRP A 7 2.55 18.38 24.53
CA TRP A 7 2.56 18.54 23.09
C TRP A 7 2.60 17.12 22.52
N ILE A 8 1.42 16.63 22.15
CA ILE A 8 1.27 15.37 21.43
C ILE A 8 2.12 15.55 20.17
N ASN A 9 3.26 14.87 20.09
CA ASN A 9 4.04 14.77 18.87
C ASN A 9 3.16 14.01 17.86
N PHE A 10 2.27 14.73 17.18
CA PHE A 10 1.49 14.22 16.08
C PHE A 10 2.49 13.99 14.95
N ASN A 11 3.04 12.79 14.88
CA ASN A 11 3.85 12.40 13.74
C ASN A 11 2.89 11.88 12.66
N PRO A 12 2.66 12.65 11.58
CA PRO A 12 1.64 12.36 10.57
C PRO A 12 1.82 10.99 9.92
N ASP A 13 3.05 10.47 9.86
CA ASP A 13 3.34 9.11 9.40
C ASP A 13 2.62 8.02 10.22
N PHE A 14 2.50 8.16 11.54
CA PHE A 14 1.77 7.17 12.35
C PHE A 14 0.27 7.19 12.07
N ALA A 15 -0.31 8.38 11.84
CA ALA A 15 -1.73 8.48 11.53
C ALA A 15 -2.05 7.90 10.14
N VAL A 16 -1.16 8.08 9.16
CA VAL A 16 -1.28 7.47 7.83
C VAL A 16 -1.14 5.95 7.92
N GLN A 17 -0.16 5.46 8.69
CA GLN A 17 0.03 4.02 8.89
C GLN A 17 -1.18 3.37 9.57
N GLU A 18 -1.74 3.99 10.62
CA GLU A 18 -2.91 3.47 11.33
C GLU A 18 -4.12 3.35 10.39
N LYS A 19 -4.39 4.38 9.58
CA LYS A 19 -5.44 4.35 8.57
C LYS A 19 -5.23 3.23 7.54
N MET A 20 -4.01 3.10 7.03
CA MET A 20 -3.68 2.03 6.08
C MET A 20 -3.88 0.64 6.70
N GLU A 21 -3.45 0.42 7.94
CA GLU A 21 -3.67 -0.84 8.65
C GLU A 21 -5.16 -1.15 8.86
N ASP A 22 -5.97 -0.12 9.12
CA ASP A 22 -7.44 -0.26 9.22
C ASP A 22 -8.06 -0.66 7.87
N ILE A 23 -7.66 0.01 6.78
CA ILE A 23 -8.09 -0.34 5.42
C ILE A 23 -7.73 -1.80 5.11
N TRP A 24 -6.52 -2.24 5.43
CA TRP A 24 -6.10 -3.64 5.24
C TRP A 24 -6.98 -4.63 5.98
N ARG A 25 -7.33 -4.35 7.25
CA ARG A 25 -8.22 -5.21 8.04
C ARG A 25 -9.64 -5.23 7.48
N ILE A 26 -10.11 -4.13 6.91
CA ILE A 26 -11.46 -4.07 6.30
C ILE A 26 -11.49 -4.83 4.98
N THR A 27 -10.44 -4.73 4.17
CA THR A 27 -10.42 -5.33 2.82
C THR A 27 -9.95 -6.76 2.83
N CYS A 28 -8.80 -7.05 3.44
CA CYS A 28 -8.20 -8.38 3.44
C CYS A 28 -8.61 -9.23 4.65
N VAL A 29 -9.20 -8.64 5.70
CA VAL A 29 -9.62 -9.29 6.96
C VAL A 29 -8.44 -9.82 7.78
N SER A 30 -7.65 -10.71 7.19
CA SER A 30 -6.43 -11.28 7.74
C SER A 30 -5.32 -11.29 6.69
N TRP A 31 -4.10 -11.62 7.11
CA TRP A 31 -3.00 -11.83 6.15
C TRP A 31 -3.25 -13.05 5.24
N GLU A 32 -3.94 -14.08 5.76
CA GLU A 32 -4.14 -15.35 5.09
C GLU A 32 -5.31 -15.33 4.09
N ASP A 33 -6.31 -14.50 4.36
CA ASP A 33 -7.50 -14.36 3.52
C ASP A 33 -7.34 -13.34 2.39
N CYS A 34 -6.21 -12.62 2.35
CA CYS A 34 -5.95 -11.61 1.34
C CYS A 34 -5.67 -12.26 -0.03
N ASN A 35 -6.55 -12.00 -1.00
CA ASN A 35 -6.37 -12.41 -2.40
C ASN A 35 -6.30 -11.21 -3.35
N GLU A 36 -6.17 -11.48 -4.66
CA GLU A 36 -6.01 -10.49 -5.73
C GLU A 36 -7.14 -9.44 -5.76
N ASN A 37 -8.38 -9.83 -5.45
CA ASN A 37 -9.50 -8.88 -5.43
C ASN A 37 -9.46 -8.00 -4.17
N ASN A 38 -9.09 -8.58 -3.02
CA ASN A 38 -8.98 -7.84 -1.77
C ASN A 38 -7.82 -6.85 -1.82
N VAL A 39 -6.68 -7.20 -2.43
CA VAL A 39 -5.54 -6.27 -2.55
C VAL A 39 -5.82 -5.11 -3.51
N ARG A 40 -6.57 -5.34 -4.60
CA ARG A 40 -7.06 -4.23 -5.45
C ARG A 40 -8.00 -3.31 -4.67
N SER A 41 -8.90 -3.89 -3.87
CA SER A 41 -9.81 -3.13 -3.01
C SER A 41 -9.07 -2.34 -1.92
N PHE A 42 -7.99 -2.91 -1.38
CA PHE A 42 -7.09 -2.24 -0.44
C PHE A 42 -6.46 -1.00 -1.07
N LEU A 43 -5.85 -1.14 -2.24
CA LEU A 43 -5.19 -0.03 -2.93
C LEU A 43 -6.17 1.06 -3.37
N SER A 44 -7.34 0.67 -3.88
CA SER A 44 -8.41 1.62 -4.22
C SER A 44 -8.86 2.42 -3.00
N LYS A 45 -9.00 1.78 -1.83
CA LYS A 45 -9.36 2.49 -0.60
C LYS A 45 -8.23 3.35 -0.06
N CYS A 46 -6.96 2.97 -0.26
CA CYS A 46 -5.83 3.86 0.04
C CYS A 46 -5.97 5.16 -0.76
N ASP A 47 -6.21 5.05 -2.08
CA ASP A 47 -6.40 6.21 -2.96
C ASP A 47 -7.58 7.08 -2.51
N ASP A 48 -8.75 6.47 -2.24
CA ASP A 48 -9.95 7.17 -1.73
C ASP A 48 -9.67 7.94 -0.41
N GLU A 49 -8.85 7.37 0.48
CA GLU A 49 -8.46 7.96 1.76
C GLU A 49 -7.28 8.95 1.65
N ASN A 50 -6.87 9.31 0.42
CA ASN A 50 -5.72 10.17 0.12
C ASN A 50 -4.38 9.61 0.66
N ILE A 51 -4.27 8.29 0.74
CA ILE A 51 -3.04 7.57 1.02
C ILE A 51 -2.44 7.12 -0.30
N ASP A 52 -1.20 7.51 -0.55
CA ASP A 52 -0.49 7.17 -1.77
C ASP A 52 -0.49 5.64 -2.01
N PRO A 53 -1.00 5.14 -3.15
CA PRO A 53 -1.06 3.69 -3.38
C PRO A 53 0.32 3.02 -3.47
N GLN A 54 1.36 3.75 -3.85
CA GLN A 54 2.74 3.25 -3.83
C GLN A 54 3.25 3.09 -2.39
N PHE A 55 2.85 3.95 -1.45
CA PHE A 55 3.08 3.75 -0.01
C PHE A 55 2.41 2.46 0.47
N CYS A 56 1.14 2.25 0.11
CA CYS A 56 0.41 1.02 0.43
C CYS A 56 1.07 -0.24 -0.16
N LEU A 57 1.54 -0.19 -1.41
CA LEU A 57 2.31 -1.26 -2.05
C LEU A 57 3.63 -1.56 -1.32
N ASN A 58 4.40 -0.53 -0.96
CA ASN A 58 5.64 -0.69 -0.22
C ASN A 58 5.41 -1.38 1.14
N TRP A 59 4.32 -1.05 1.82
CA TRP A 59 3.96 -1.69 3.08
C TRP A 59 3.61 -3.18 2.92
N ILE A 60 2.87 -3.56 1.86
CA ILE A 60 2.61 -4.97 1.52
C ILE A 60 3.94 -5.72 1.30
N GLN A 61 4.87 -5.11 0.56
CA GLN A 61 6.18 -5.72 0.28
C GLN A 61 7.00 -5.96 1.55
N GLN A 62 6.94 -5.05 2.53
CA GLN A 62 7.57 -5.24 3.84
C GLN A 62 6.95 -6.41 4.62
N HIS A 63 5.66 -6.69 4.40
CA HIS A 63 4.89 -7.72 5.09
C HIS A 63 4.72 -9.02 4.31
N LYS A 64 5.37 -9.16 3.15
CA LYS A 64 5.27 -10.32 2.26
C LYS A 64 5.49 -11.67 2.93
N GLY A 65 6.28 -11.74 4.01
CA GLY A 65 6.51 -12.98 4.75
C GLY A 65 5.29 -13.49 5.53
N LYS A 66 4.25 -12.65 5.73
CA LYS A 66 3.00 -13.00 6.41
C LYS A 66 1.88 -13.35 5.44
N ILE A 67 2.00 -12.96 4.17
CA ILE A 67 0.98 -13.11 3.14
C ILE A 67 1.19 -14.44 2.41
N PRO A 68 0.22 -15.37 2.39
CA PRO A 68 0.29 -16.54 1.53
C PRO A 68 0.26 -16.10 0.06
N ASN A 69 1.00 -16.79 -0.80
CA ASN A 69 1.11 -16.42 -2.22
C ASN A 69 1.51 -14.95 -2.44
N ALA A 70 2.31 -14.37 -1.54
CA ALA A 70 2.76 -12.98 -1.64
C ALA A 70 3.27 -12.56 -3.04
N PRO A 71 3.99 -13.39 -3.82
CA PRO A 71 4.38 -13.00 -5.18
C PRO A 71 3.19 -12.61 -6.08
N LEU A 72 2.08 -13.36 -6.02
CA LEU A 72 0.88 -13.08 -6.80
C LEU A 72 0.16 -11.81 -6.31
N ILE A 73 0.08 -11.63 -5.00
CA ILE A 73 -0.53 -10.46 -4.37
C ILE A 73 0.25 -9.19 -4.70
N ILE A 74 1.58 -9.24 -4.60
CA ILE A 74 2.47 -8.11 -4.91
C ILE A 74 2.44 -7.79 -6.40
N ASP A 75 2.43 -8.79 -7.28
CA ASP A 75 2.30 -8.58 -8.73
C ASP A 75 0.98 -7.90 -9.09
N THR A 76 -0.14 -8.39 -8.53
CA THR A 76 -1.45 -7.76 -8.71
C THR A 76 -1.48 -6.33 -8.19
N ALA A 77 -0.87 -6.08 -7.02
CA ALA A 77 -0.79 -4.77 -6.42
C ALA A 77 0.05 -3.81 -7.27
N LEU A 78 1.20 -4.27 -7.78
CA LEU A 78 2.07 -3.50 -8.66
C LEU A 78 1.35 -3.13 -9.96
N ASN A 79 0.68 -4.09 -10.60
CA ASN A 79 -0.10 -3.83 -11.81
C ASN A 79 -1.20 -2.79 -11.57
N TRP A 80 -1.94 -2.93 -10.46
CA TRP A 80 -2.97 -1.95 -10.11
C TRP A 80 -2.39 -0.55 -9.90
N VAL A 81 -1.29 -0.41 -9.15
CA VAL A 81 -0.64 0.88 -8.92
C VAL A 81 -0.17 1.50 -10.24
N ASN A 82 0.44 0.73 -11.13
CA ASN A 82 0.88 1.21 -12.44
C ASN A 82 -0.28 1.69 -13.33
N GLU A 83 -1.45 1.05 -13.23
CA GLU A 83 -2.64 1.43 -14.01
C GLU A 83 -3.38 2.65 -13.43
N HIS A 84 -3.39 2.79 -12.10
CA HIS A 84 -4.24 3.76 -11.40
C HIS A 84 -3.49 4.99 -10.90
N THR A 85 -2.19 4.87 -10.66
CA THR A 85 -1.37 6.02 -10.31
C THR A 85 -0.63 6.45 -11.57
N SER A 86 -0.73 7.73 -11.91
CA SER A 86 0.11 8.33 -12.94
C SER A 86 1.53 8.51 -12.39
N THR A 87 2.16 7.42 -11.91
CA THR A 87 3.58 7.40 -11.62
C THR A 87 4.27 7.67 -12.95
N GLY A 88 4.70 8.92 -13.15
CA GLY A 88 5.41 9.40 -14.34
C GLY A 88 6.82 8.81 -14.45
N SER A 89 6.96 7.51 -14.22
CA SER A 89 8.13 6.73 -14.56
C SER A 89 7.72 5.80 -15.69
N PRO A 90 8.23 5.99 -16.92
CA PRO A 90 8.09 4.95 -17.92
C PRO A 90 8.69 3.69 -17.30
N ILE A 91 7.89 2.63 -17.20
CA ILE A 91 8.47 1.29 -17.23
C ILE A 91 9.23 1.29 -18.55
N SER A 92 10.55 1.42 -18.48
CA SER A 92 11.43 1.26 -19.64
C SER A 92 11.25 -0.17 -20.08
N GLY A 93 10.23 -0.39 -20.91
CA GLY A 93 10.06 -1.59 -21.69
C GLY A 93 11.39 -1.87 -22.35
N SER A 94 11.81 -3.11 -22.27
CA SER A 94 12.93 -3.61 -23.03
C SER A 94 12.60 -3.43 -24.52
N GLU A 95 12.96 -2.28 -25.09
CA GLU A 95 13.19 -2.12 -26.52
C GLU A 95 14.70 -2.21 -26.75
N GLN A 96 15.24 -3.40 -26.50
CA GLN A 96 16.24 -3.92 -27.42
C GLN A 96 15.50 -4.18 -28.72
N GLU A 97 15.63 -3.25 -29.66
CA GLU A 97 15.68 -3.45 -31.12
C GLU A 97 15.12 -2.20 -31.82
N LEU A 98 16.03 -1.32 -32.27
CA LEU A 98 15.93 -0.61 -33.56
C LEU A 98 17.27 0.09 -33.86
N GLN A 99 18.04 -0.62 -34.70
CA GLN A 99 19.11 -0.19 -35.62
C GLN A 99 20.50 0.19 -35.08
#